data_AF-A0AAV5UJT3-F1
#
_entry.id   AF-A0AAV5UJT3-F1
#
_cell.length_a   1.000
_cell.length_b   1.000
_cell.length_c   1.000
_cell.angle_alpha   90.00
_cell.angle_beta   90.00
_cell.angle_gamma   90.00
#
_symmetry.space_group_name_H-M   'P 1'
#
loop_
_entity.id
_entity.type
_entity.pdbx_description
1 polymer ?
#
loop_
_entity_poly.entity_id
_entity_poly.type
_entity_poly.pdbx_seq_one_letter_code
_entity_poly.pdbx_strand_id
1 'polypeptide(L)'
;MSVDRNHNILDHGRDKTELLHKELMWIRALNSAYPLGLNDSKRSIFHKNVSLSVTLIARFRFHRNFAITMVDKASGNYAFTCKKLYLEFMEKELNTASNVMRTYEIKDYLDSDEIKVKHERFTRSFGITAQADGNLPKIYGIRKMHKTPIKFRFISGAHDSTLKPLSVELQTILRFLHGHFRRYCNNITSHDKINRFFSIQNTFKVVQQLSTVNNPDCKIFCADFSSLFTNLPHDVVKEKLF
;
A
#
# COMPACT_ATOMS: atom_id res chain seq x y z
N MET A 1 -7.05 49.24 40.70
CA MET A 1 -8.24 49.81 40.05
C MET A 1 -8.12 49.59 38.55
N SER A 2 -9.06 48.81 38.00
CA SER A 2 -9.57 48.75 36.60
C SER A 2 -8.55 48.53 35.47
N VAL A 3 -8.45 47.34 34.84
CA VAL A 3 -9.30 46.76 33.78
C VAL A 3 -9.61 47.74 32.65
N ASP A 4 -9.00 47.51 31.47
CA ASP A 4 -9.79 47.27 30.25
C ASP A 4 -9.03 46.47 29.18
N ARG A 5 -9.77 45.52 28.59
CA ARG A 5 -9.39 44.67 27.44
C ARG A 5 -9.99 45.30 26.18
N ASN A 6 -9.29 45.22 25.05
CA ASN A 6 -9.87 45.05 23.69
C ASN A 6 -8.71 44.90 22.69
N HIS A 7 -8.44 43.69 22.18
CA HIS A 7 -8.96 43.17 20.90
C HIS A 7 -8.59 44.01 19.67
N ASN A 8 -7.69 43.45 18.85
CA ASN A 8 -7.85 43.38 17.39
C ASN A 8 -6.86 42.35 16.82
N ILE A 9 -7.33 41.09 16.78
CA ILE A 9 -6.82 40.06 15.88
C ILE A 9 -7.15 40.54 14.47
N LEU A 10 -6.12 40.74 13.65
CA LEU A 10 -6.29 41.09 12.25
C LEU A 10 -7.07 39.99 11.54
N ASP A 11 -8.27 40.38 11.14
CA ASP A 11 -9.18 39.71 10.25
C ASP A 11 -8.50 39.45 8.90
N HIS A 12 -8.23 38.17 8.63
CA HIS A 12 -8.00 37.65 7.29
C HIS A 12 -9.11 36.66 6.95
N GLY A 13 -10.35 37.15 6.95
CA GLY A 13 -11.52 36.56 6.30
C GLY A 13 -11.39 36.47 4.77
N ARG A 14 -10.31 35.88 4.26
CA ARG A 14 -10.29 35.32 2.90
C ARG A 14 -10.92 33.94 2.92
N ASP A 15 -12.23 33.97 2.77
CA ASP A 15 -13.06 32.97 2.10
C ASP A 15 -12.71 31.50 2.37
N LYS A 16 -12.89 31.09 3.64
CA LYS A 16 -12.87 29.67 4.01
C LYS A 16 -13.86 28.85 3.16
N THR A 17 -14.94 29.48 2.70
CA THR A 17 -15.93 28.90 1.79
C THR A 17 -15.38 28.63 0.40
N GLU A 18 -14.59 29.52 -0.20
CA GLU A 18 -13.93 29.30 -1.48
C GLU A 18 -12.82 28.26 -1.40
N LEU A 19 -12.05 28.25 -0.29
CA LEU A 19 -11.02 27.23 -0.06
C LEU A 19 -11.66 25.84 0.11
N LEU A 20 -12.72 25.75 0.94
CA LEU A 20 -13.49 24.53 1.15
C LEU A 20 -14.20 24.08 -0.14
N HIS A 21 -14.66 25.03 -0.97
CA HIS A 21 -15.27 24.75 -2.27
C HIS A 21 -14.24 24.21 -3.28
N LYS A 22 -13.04 24.79 -3.32
CA LYS A 22 -11.92 24.29 -4.14
C LYS A 22 -11.49 22.90 -3.66
N GLU A 23 -11.34 22.68 -2.36
CA GLU A 23 -11.05 21.36 -1.79
C GLU A 23 -12.15 20.33 -2.11
N LEU A 24 -13.43 20.70 -1.97
CA LEU A 24 -14.56 19.85 -2.37
C LEU A 24 -14.55 19.55 -3.87
N MET A 25 -14.17 20.50 -4.72
CA MET A 25 -14.01 20.28 -6.15
C MET A 25 -12.83 19.35 -6.48
N TRP A 26 -11.71 19.48 -5.77
CA TRP A 26 -10.56 18.58 -5.90
C TRP A 26 -10.89 17.16 -5.42
N ILE A 27 -11.58 17.03 -4.29
CA ILE A 27 -12.04 15.73 -3.76
C ILE A 27 -13.06 15.10 -4.71
N ARG A 28 -13.99 15.88 -5.28
CA ARG A 28 -14.94 15.39 -6.30
C ARG A 28 -14.24 15.00 -7.60
N ALA A 29 -13.25 15.77 -8.04
CA ALA A 29 -12.44 15.44 -9.20
C ALA A 29 -11.66 14.13 -8.98
N LEU A 30 -11.04 13.96 -7.81
CA LEU A 30 -10.31 12.75 -7.42
C LEU A 30 -11.22 11.53 -7.25
N ASN A 31 -12.38 11.68 -6.61
CA ASN A 31 -13.37 10.60 -6.44
C ASN A 31 -14.04 10.21 -7.76
N SER A 32 -14.12 11.14 -8.73
CA SER A 32 -14.53 10.81 -10.09
C SER A 32 -13.40 10.13 -10.88
N ALA A 33 -12.14 10.40 -10.53
CA ALA A 33 -10.93 10.00 -11.27
C ALA A 33 -10.49 8.54 -11.08
N TYR A 34 -11.01 7.84 -10.07
CA TYR A 34 -10.77 6.40 -9.84
C TYR A 34 -12.06 5.57 -10.04
N PRO A 35 -12.00 4.39 -10.72
CA PRO A 35 -13.11 3.43 -10.77
C PRO A 35 -13.19 2.51 -9.53
N LEU A 36 -12.27 2.65 -8.56
CA LEU A 36 -12.31 1.93 -7.28
C LEU A 36 -12.64 2.94 -6.18
N GLY A 37 -13.88 2.86 -5.69
CA GLY A 37 -14.52 3.85 -4.84
C GLY A 37 -13.80 4.13 -3.52
N LEU A 38 -13.53 5.41 -3.27
CA LEU A 38 -13.42 5.95 -1.91
C LEU A 38 -14.85 6.34 -1.48
N ASN A 39 -15.44 5.52 -0.61
CA ASN A 39 -16.75 5.69 0.06
C ASN A 39 -18.03 5.66 -0.80
N ASP A 40 -18.57 4.46 -1.01
CA ASP A 40 -19.92 4.23 -1.56
C ASP A 40 -21.07 4.38 -0.54
N SER A 41 -20.83 4.86 0.69
CA SER A 41 -21.90 4.96 1.71
C SER A 41 -22.74 6.24 1.69
N LYS A 42 -22.49 7.19 0.78
CA LYS A 42 -23.23 8.47 0.73
C LYS A 42 -23.68 8.91 -0.66
N ARG A 43 -24.05 7.97 -1.53
CA ARG A 43 -24.75 8.30 -2.79
C ARG A 43 -26.26 8.20 -2.61
N SER A 44 -26.81 9.24 -2.00
CA SER A 44 -28.16 9.66 -2.35
C SER A 44 -28.17 11.18 -2.44
N ILE A 45 -28.88 11.64 -3.47
CA ILE A 45 -29.32 13.00 -3.73
C ILE A 45 -28.31 14.00 -4.36
N PHE A 46 -28.80 14.57 -5.47
CA PHE A 46 -28.43 15.85 -6.12
C PHE A 46 -27.64 15.84 -7.45
N HIS A 47 -28.47 15.84 -8.51
CA HIS A 47 -28.48 16.71 -9.70
C HIS A 47 -27.62 16.38 -10.94
N LYS A 48 -28.39 16.17 -12.00
CA LYS A 48 -28.05 15.95 -13.41
C LYS A 48 -27.60 17.24 -14.10
N ASN A 49 -26.63 17.05 -14.99
CA ASN A 49 -26.44 17.68 -16.31
C ASN A 49 -26.11 19.18 -16.34
N VAL A 50 -24.82 19.49 -16.57
CA VAL A 50 -24.30 20.44 -17.60
C VAL A 50 -22.77 20.70 -17.48
N SER A 51 -22.07 20.29 -16.41
CA SER A 51 -20.59 20.52 -16.29
C SER A 51 -19.67 19.35 -16.69
N LEU A 52 -20.23 18.27 -17.25
CA LEU A 52 -19.48 17.03 -17.47
C LEU A 52 -18.37 17.15 -18.54
N SER A 53 -18.56 17.99 -19.57
CA SER A 53 -17.70 18.02 -20.77
C SER A 53 -16.29 18.57 -20.52
N VAL A 54 -16.17 19.78 -19.96
CA VAL A 54 -14.86 20.43 -19.74
C VAL A 54 -14.04 19.69 -18.69
N THR A 55 -14.70 19.20 -17.65
CA THR A 55 -14.07 18.43 -16.56
C THR A 55 -13.58 17.07 -17.04
N LEU A 56 -14.32 16.36 -17.90
CA LEU A 56 -13.85 15.12 -18.54
C LEU A 56 -12.62 15.37 -19.40
N ILE A 57 -12.65 16.42 -20.24
CA ILE A 57 -11.56 16.74 -21.16
C ILE A 57 -10.28 17.13 -20.41
N ALA A 58 -10.40 17.95 -19.36
CA ALA A 58 -9.29 18.30 -18.48
C ALA A 58 -8.73 17.07 -17.75
N ARG A 59 -9.60 16.17 -17.27
CA ARG A 59 -9.24 14.88 -16.68
C ARG A 59 -8.45 14.00 -17.66
N PHE A 60 -8.92 13.83 -18.90
CA PHE A 60 -8.21 13.05 -19.91
C PHE A 60 -6.83 13.64 -20.22
N ARG A 61 -6.70 14.96 -20.32
CA ARG A 61 -5.42 15.63 -20.58
C ARG A 61 -4.42 15.47 -19.43
N PHE A 62 -4.89 15.50 -18.18
CA PHE A 62 -4.00 15.39 -17.03
C PHE A 62 -3.48 13.95 -16.84
N HIS A 63 -4.37 12.95 -16.92
CA HIS A 63 -3.98 11.54 -16.90
C HIS A 63 -3.16 11.10 -18.12
N ARG A 64 -3.22 11.87 -19.23
CA ARG A 64 -2.34 11.64 -20.39
C ARG A 64 -0.87 11.80 -20.00
N ASN A 65 -0.54 12.83 -19.20
CA ASN A 65 0.82 13.25 -18.94
C ASN A 65 1.37 12.83 -17.57
N PHE A 66 0.50 12.56 -16.58
CA PHE A 66 0.92 12.25 -15.22
C PHE A 66 0.36 10.92 -14.71
N ALA A 67 1.20 10.19 -13.97
CA ALA A 67 0.79 9.12 -13.07
C ALA A 67 0.53 9.72 -11.68
N ILE A 68 -0.64 9.44 -11.11
CA ILE A 68 -1.07 9.94 -9.81
C ILE A 68 -1.03 8.77 -8.83
N THR A 69 -0.24 8.88 -7.77
CA THR A 69 -0.14 7.84 -6.73
C THR A 69 -0.10 8.47 -5.34
N MET A 70 -0.41 7.67 -4.31
CA MET A 70 -0.23 8.10 -2.93
C MET A 70 1.27 8.22 -2.59
N VAL A 71 1.60 9.04 -1.59
CA VAL A 71 2.96 9.16 -1.08
C VAL A 71 3.22 8.13 0.02
N ASP A 72 4.32 7.36 -0.10
CA ASP A 72 4.75 6.39 0.90
C ASP A 72 5.12 7.11 2.21
N LYS A 73 4.47 6.70 3.31
CA LYS A 73 4.60 7.26 4.67
C LYS A 73 4.07 8.69 4.84
N ALA A 74 3.28 9.21 3.90
CA ALA A 74 2.53 10.45 4.08
C ALA A 74 1.08 10.22 3.64
N SER A 75 0.29 9.64 4.55
CA SER A 75 -1.13 9.35 4.30
C SER A 75 -1.89 10.63 3.99
N GLY A 76 -2.77 10.60 2.99
CA GLY A 76 -3.52 11.78 2.53
C GLY A 76 -2.80 12.62 1.47
N ASN A 77 -1.52 12.38 1.19
CA ASN A 77 -0.76 13.12 0.19
C ASN A 77 -0.72 12.38 -1.15
N TYR A 78 -0.84 13.15 -2.24
CA TYR A 78 -0.73 12.66 -3.62
C TYR A 78 0.57 13.12 -4.27
N ALA A 79 1.13 12.26 -5.11
CA ALA A 79 2.25 12.55 -5.97
C ALA A 79 1.82 12.53 -7.43
N PHE A 80 2.23 13.58 -8.15
CA PHE A 80 2.09 13.68 -9.59
C PHE A 80 3.45 13.43 -10.22
N THR A 81 3.58 12.30 -10.92
CA THR A 81 4.83 11.93 -11.59
C THR A 81 4.62 12.04 -13.09
N CYS A 82 5.54 12.72 -13.79
CA CYS A 82 5.57 12.68 -15.26
C CYS A 82 5.52 11.23 -15.74
N LYS A 83 4.60 10.90 -16.67
CA LYS A 83 4.37 9.52 -17.10
C LYS A 83 5.61 8.90 -17.74
N LYS A 84 6.38 9.66 -18.52
CA LYS A 84 7.64 9.19 -19.11
C LYS A 84 8.60 8.70 -18.02
N LEU A 85 8.86 9.56 -17.04
CA LEU A 85 9.71 9.22 -15.89
C LEU A 85 9.16 8.02 -15.11
N TYR A 86 7.85 7.98 -14.89
CA TYR A 86 7.21 6.87 -14.19
C TYR A 86 7.41 5.53 -14.91
N LEU A 87 7.24 5.50 -16.24
CA LEU A 87 7.45 4.30 -17.06
C LEU A 87 8.92 3.86 -17.05
N GLU A 88 9.88 4.79 -17.13
CA GLU A 88 11.31 4.48 -17.01
C GLU A 88 11.63 3.76 -15.68
N PHE A 89 11.02 4.20 -14.56
CA PHE A 89 11.18 3.51 -13.28
C PHE A 89 10.51 2.14 -13.25
N MET A 90 9.35 1.98 -13.89
CA MET A 90 8.65 0.70 -13.99
C MET A 90 9.43 -0.31 -14.84
N GLU A 91 9.96 0.11 -15.99
CA GLU A 91 10.80 -0.74 -16.86
C GLU A 91 12.07 -1.20 -16.14
N LYS A 92 12.68 -0.29 -15.38
CA LYS A 92 13.84 -0.62 -14.55
C LYS A 92 13.51 -1.66 -13.47
N GLU A 93 12.36 -1.55 -12.80
CA GLU A 93 11.94 -2.55 -11.79
C GLU A 93 11.60 -3.89 -12.41
N LEU A 94 10.89 -3.89 -13.54
CA LEU A 94 10.52 -5.09 -14.26
C LEU A 94 11.73 -5.76 -14.93
N ASN A 95 12.93 -5.16 -14.81
CA ASN A 95 14.17 -5.60 -15.42
C ASN A 95 14.04 -5.86 -16.93
N THR A 96 13.13 -5.16 -17.62
CA THR A 96 12.93 -5.30 -19.06
C THR A 96 14.09 -4.72 -19.87
N ALA A 97 14.93 -3.89 -19.24
CA ALA A 97 16.07 -3.22 -19.88
C ALA A 97 17.43 -3.93 -19.69
N SER A 98 17.55 -5.01 -18.89
CA SER A 98 18.85 -5.66 -18.60
C SER A 98 18.84 -7.19 -18.70
N ASN A 99 19.98 -7.78 -19.03
CA ASN A 99 20.18 -9.24 -19.22
C ASN A 99 20.71 -9.97 -17.96
N VAL A 100 20.73 -9.31 -16.79
CA VAL A 100 21.21 -9.91 -15.54
C VAL A 100 20.03 -10.20 -14.63
N MET A 101 20.00 -11.42 -14.07
CA MET A 101 19.06 -11.96 -13.06
C MET A 101 17.69 -11.24 -12.99
N ARG A 102 16.78 -11.58 -13.91
CA ARG A 102 15.47 -10.93 -14.00
C ARG A 102 14.54 -11.42 -12.88
N THR A 103 13.94 -10.48 -12.15
CA THR A 103 12.88 -10.75 -11.15
C THR A 103 11.56 -11.14 -11.82
N TYR A 104 11.32 -10.64 -13.04
CA TYR A 104 10.12 -10.87 -13.84
C TYR A 104 10.50 -11.38 -15.22
N GLU A 105 9.67 -12.27 -15.78
CA GLU A 105 9.81 -12.75 -17.15
C GLU A 105 8.65 -12.21 -17.99
N ILE A 106 8.97 -11.67 -19.17
CA ILE A 106 7.96 -11.25 -20.13
C ILE A 106 7.36 -12.51 -20.77
N LYS A 107 6.02 -12.62 -20.78
CA LYS A 107 5.26 -13.67 -21.45
C LYS A 107 4.30 -13.04 -22.44
N ASP A 108 4.73 -12.88 -23.69
CA ASP A 108 3.96 -12.18 -24.74
C ASP A 108 2.87 -13.03 -25.40
N TYR A 109 2.80 -14.32 -25.08
CA TYR A 109 1.92 -15.29 -25.73
C TYR A 109 0.75 -15.75 -24.87
N LEU A 110 0.59 -15.22 -23.66
CA LEU A 110 -0.48 -15.63 -22.74
C LEU A 110 -1.60 -14.61 -22.78
N ASP A 111 -2.79 -15.07 -23.21
CA ASP A 111 -3.99 -14.26 -23.13
C ASP A 111 -4.43 -14.05 -21.67
N SER A 112 -4.99 -12.88 -21.40
CA SER A 112 -5.42 -12.53 -20.04
C SER A 112 -6.50 -13.47 -19.53
N ASP A 113 -7.42 -13.93 -20.37
CA ASP A 113 -8.52 -14.79 -19.95
C ASP A 113 -8.05 -16.23 -19.76
N GLU A 114 -7.08 -16.69 -20.56
CA GLU A 114 -6.40 -17.96 -20.30
C GLU A 114 -5.70 -17.99 -18.92
N ILE A 115 -5.06 -16.90 -18.52
CA ILE A 115 -4.44 -16.79 -17.18
C ILE A 115 -5.50 -16.87 -16.09
N LYS A 116 -6.64 -16.18 -16.26
CA LYS A 116 -7.75 -16.22 -15.29
C LYS A 116 -8.32 -17.64 -15.14
N VAL A 117 -8.53 -18.35 -16.25
CA VAL A 117 -9.00 -19.75 -16.23
C VAL A 117 -8.00 -20.67 -15.50
N LYS A 118 -6.69 -20.45 -15.68
CA LYS A 118 -5.66 -21.18 -14.92
C LYS A 118 -5.73 -20.89 -13.43
N HIS A 119 -5.89 -19.62 -13.04
CA HIS A 119 -6.05 -19.23 -11.64
C HIS A 119 -7.30 -19.85 -11.01
N GLU A 120 -8.42 -19.86 -11.74
CA GLU A 120 -9.67 -20.48 -11.30
C GLU A 120 -9.49 -21.98 -11.08
N ARG A 121 -8.93 -22.71 -12.05
CA ARG A 121 -8.68 -24.15 -11.93
C ARG A 121 -7.76 -24.47 -10.76
N PHE A 122 -6.68 -23.71 -10.60
CA PHE A 122 -5.74 -23.88 -9.50
C PHE A 122 -6.41 -23.64 -8.15
N THR A 123 -7.16 -22.54 -8.00
CA THR A 123 -7.89 -22.21 -6.76
C THR A 123 -8.91 -23.30 -6.41
N ARG A 124 -9.68 -23.77 -7.38
CA ARG A 124 -10.67 -24.86 -7.20
C ARG A 124 -10.03 -26.19 -6.82
N SER A 125 -8.80 -26.46 -7.25
CA SER A 125 -8.09 -27.70 -6.87
C SER A 125 -7.83 -27.82 -5.35
N PHE A 126 -7.86 -26.70 -4.61
CA PHE A 126 -7.79 -26.68 -3.15
C PHE A 126 -9.17 -26.67 -2.47
N GLY A 127 -10.26 -26.86 -3.22
CA GLY A 127 -11.62 -26.74 -2.70
C GLY A 127 -12.06 -25.30 -2.40
N ILE A 128 -11.31 -24.30 -2.88
CA ILE A 128 -11.60 -22.88 -2.64
C ILE A 128 -12.49 -22.36 -3.77
N THR A 129 -13.52 -21.60 -3.42
CA THR A 129 -14.36 -20.91 -4.41
C THR A 129 -13.55 -19.84 -5.13
N ALA A 130 -13.39 -20.00 -6.44
CA ALA A 130 -12.70 -19.03 -7.27
C ALA A 130 -13.53 -17.77 -7.50
N GLN A 131 -12.84 -16.65 -7.69
CA GLN A 131 -13.46 -15.38 -8.07
C GLN A 131 -13.57 -15.29 -9.60
N ALA A 132 -14.77 -15.51 -10.14
CA ALA A 132 -15.01 -15.55 -11.59
C ALA A 132 -14.72 -14.20 -12.28
N ASP A 133 -15.14 -13.09 -11.68
CA ASP A 133 -15.01 -11.74 -12.26
C ASP A 133 -13.72 -11.01 -11.86
N GLY A 134 -12.73 -11.74 -11.34
CA GLY A 134 -11.48 -11.15 -10.88
C GLY A 134 -10.62 -10.59 -12.02
N ASN A 135 -9.92 -9.50 -11.71
CA ASN A 135 -8.89 -8.93 -12.56
C ASN A 135 -7.54 -9.64 -12.37
N LEU A 136 -6.59 -9.42 -13.27
CA LEU A 136 -5.19 -9.79 -13.01
C LEU A 136 -4.53 -8.76 -12.07
N PRO A 137 -3.62 -9.19 -11.18
CA PRO A 137 -2.84 -8.27 -10.36
C PRO A 137 -2.10 -7.24 -11.21
N LYS A 138 -2.12 -5.98 -10.78
CA LYS A 138 -1.43 -4.87 -11.48
C LYS A 138 -0.26 -4.37 -10.63
N ILE A 139 0.89 -4.16 -11.26
CA ILE A 139 2.05 -3.55 -10.60
C ILE A 139 1.99 -2.04 -10.75
N TYR A 140 2.22 -1.32 -9.65
CA TYR A 140 2.34 0.14 -9.65
C TYR A 140 3.37 0.61 -8.62
N GLY A 141 3.91 1.81 -8.80
CA GLY A 141 4.92 2.42 -7.93
C GLY A 141 4.36 3.61 -7.16
N ILE A 142 4.49 3.59 -5.83
CA ILE A 142 4.20 4.77 -4.98
C ILE A 142 5.50 5.50 -4.63
N ARG A 143 5.45 6.84 -4.52
CA ARG A 143 6.65 7.67 -4.31
C ARG A 143 7.12 7.64 -2.86
N LYS A 144 8.38 7.28 -2.64
CA LYS A 144 9.08 7.41 -1.34
C LYS A 144 9.74 8.79 -1.23
N MET A 145 8.94 9.82 -0.97
CA MET A 145 9.42 11.21 -0.90
C MET A 145 10.42 11.46 0.23
N HIS A 146 10.43 10.62 1.27
CA HIS A 146 11.37 10.69 2.40
C HIS A 146 12.76 10.11 2.09
N LYS A 147 13.10 9.87 0.81
CA LYS A 147 14.39 9.32 0.37
C LYS A 147 15.05 10.30 -0.60
N THR A 148 16.38 10.39 -0.52
CA THR A 148 17.21 11.24 -1.39
C THR A 148 18.27 10.38 -2.09
N PRO A 149 18.26 10.28 -3.44
CA PRO A 149 17.22 10.77 -4.35
C PRO A 149 15.87 10.05 -4.15
N ILE A 150 14.79 10.64 -4.65
CA ILE A 150 13.43 10.09 -4.48
C ILE A 150 13.34 8.70 -5.13
N LYS A 151 12.82 7.72 -4.38
CA LYS A 151 12.65 6.33 -4.83
C LYS A 151 11.18 5.95 -5.00
N PHE A 152 10.92 4.79 -5.58
CA PHE A 152 9.59 4.17 -5.62
C PHE A 152 9.51 2.97 -4.68
N ARG A 153 8.30 2.68 -4.20
CA ARG A 153 7.90 1.37 -3.67
C ARG A 153 6.98 0.75 -4.72
N PHE A 154 7.41 -0.36 -5.30
CA PHE A 154 6.58 -1.12 -6.21
C PHE A 154 5.64 -2.04 -5.41
N ILE A 155 4.40 -2.10 -5.86
CA ILE A 155 3.31 -2.83 -5.21
C ILE A 155 2.58 -3.62 -6.30
N SER A 156 2.38 -4.91 -6.06
CA SER A 156 1.44 -5.72 -6.82
C SER A 156 0.05 -5.63 -6.17
N GLY A 157 -0.84 -4.87 -6.78
CA GLY A 157 -2.21 -4.69 -6.33
C GLY A 157 -3.07 -5.88 -6.72
N ALA A 158 -3.51 -6.64 -5.72
CA ALA A 158 -4.37 -7.82 -5.90
C ALA A 158 -5.73 -7.67 -5.18
N HIS A 159 -6.24 -6.44 -5.03
CA HIS A 159 -7.49 -6.17 -4.32
C HIS A 159 -8.67 -6.95 -4.90
N ASP A 160 -8.78 -6.92 -6.23
CA ASP A 160 -9.85 -7.56 -7.01
C ASP A 160 -9.26 -8.64 -7.92
N SER A 161 -8.30 -9.41 -7.41
CA SER A 161 -7.58 -10.41 -8.19
C SER A 161 -8.31 -11.75 -8.23
N THR A 162 -8.23 -12.49 -9.34
CA THR A 162 -8.66 -13.90 -9.41
C THR A 162 -8.01 -14.80 -8.36
N LEU A 163 -6.82 -14.43 -7.86
CA LEU A 163 -6.11 -15.14 -6.77
C LEU A 163 -6.43 -14.62 -5.36
N LYS A 164 -7.36 -13.66 -5.22
CA LYS A 164 -7.72 -13.09 -3.92
C LYS A 164 -8.27 -14.14 -2.94
N PRO A 165 -9.18 -15.06 -3.33
CA PRO A 165 -9.68 -16.10 -2.42
C PRO A 165 -8.54 -16.98 -1.88
N LEU A 166 -7.65 -17.44 -2.76
CA LEU A 166 -6.47 -18.22 -2.38
C LEU A 166 -5.56 -17.46 -1.40
N SER A 167 -5.34 -16.16 -1.64
CA SER A 167 -4.52 -15.31 -0.78
C SER A 167 -5.12 -15.15 0.63
N VAL A 168 -6.45 -15.09 0.73
CA VAL A 168 -7.16 -15.01 2.01
C VAL A 168 -7.00 -16.31 2.79
N GLU A 169 -7.19 -17.47 2.16
CA GLU A 169 -7.02 -18.77 2.82
C GLU A 169 -5.57 -18.99 3.28
N LEU A 170 -4.59 -18.69 2.43
CA LEU A 170 -3.17 -18.77 2.81
C LEU A 170 -2.86 -17.85 4.01
N GLN A 171 -3.40 -16.63 4.02
CA GLN A 171 -3.23 -15.72 5.14
C GLN A 171 -3.87 -16.25 6.44
N THR A 172 -5.02 -16.92 6.35
CA THR A 172 -5.68 -17.56 7.49
C THR A 172 -4.81 -18.68 8.07
N ILE A 173 -4.27 -19.55 7.22
CA ILE A 173 -3.38 -20.64 7.62
C ILE A 173 -2.12 -20.08 8.29
N LEU A 174 -1.45 -19.11 7.66
CA LEU A 174 -0.24 -18.50 8.21
C LEU A 174 -0.50 -17.79 9.54
N ARG A 175 -1.67 -17.18 9.71
CA ARG A 175 -2.08 -16.55 10.98
C ARG A 175 -2.29 -17.59 12.08
N PHE A 176 -2.89 -18.73 11.73
CA PHE A 176 -3.05 -19.84 12.66
C PHE A 176 -1.69 -20.39 13.12
N LEU A 177 -0.78 -20.65 12.16
CA LEU A 177 0.59 -21.13 12.44
C LEU A 177 1.37 -20.12 13.29
N HIS A 178 1.29 -18.84 12.97
CA HIS A 178 1.91 -17.77 13.76
C HIS A 178 1.42 -17.77 15.21
N GLY A 179 0.11 -17.93 15.41
CA GLY A 179 -0.49 -18.06 16.75
C GLY A 179 -0.03 -19.32 17.49
N HIS A 180 0.09 -20.44 16.80
CA HIS A 180 0.64 -21.68 17.37
C HIS A 180 2.10 -21.50 17.79
N PHE A 181 2.95 -20.98 16.91
CA PHE A 181 4.36 -20.71 17.19
C PHE A 181 4.54 -19.77 18.38
N ARG A 182 3.70 -18.72 18.47
CA ARG A 182 3.68 -17.83 19.65
C ARG A 182 3.39 -18.58 20.95
N ARG A 183 2.38 -19.46 20.97
CA ARG A 183 2.03 -20.26 22.17
C ARG A 183 3.16 -21.21 22.54
N TYR A 184 3.74 -21.88 21.55
CA TYR A 184 4.88 -22.77 21.75
C TYR A 184 6.08 -22.04 22.37
N CYS A 185 6.49 -20.91 21.81
CA CYS A 185 7.57 -20.09 22.37
C CYS A 185 7.25 -19.62 23.79
N ASN A 186 6.02 -19.14 24.04
CA ASN A 186 5.60 -18.71 25.38
C ASN A 186 5.69 -19.84 26.42
N ASN A 187 5.35 -21.08 26.03
CA ASN A 187 5.45 -22.23 26.92
C ASN A 187 6.92 -22.49 27.31
N ILE A 188 7.83 -22.54 26.33
CA ILE A 188 9.26 -22.72 26.59
C ILE A 188 9.81 -21.59 27.47
N THR A 189 9.50 -20.33 27.13
CA THR A 189 9.89 -19.15 27.90
C THR A 189 9.38 -19.21 29.35
N SER A 190 8.23 -19.85 29.61
CA SER A 190 7.74 -19.99 30.98
C SER A 190 8.65 -20.87 31.85
N HIS A 191 9.33 -21.84 31.25
CA HIS A 191 10.25 -22.76 31.91
C HIS A 191 11.64 -22.16 32.11
N ASP A 192 12.26 -21.60 31.06
CA ASP A 192 13.66 -21.13 31.11
C ASP A 192 13.84 -19.61 31.20
N LYS A 193 12.74 -18.85 31.18
CA LYS A 193 12.70 -17.39 31.25
C LYS A 193 13.35 -16.66 30.07
N ILE A 194 13.64 -17.35 28.96
CA ILE A 194 14.21 -16.74 27.75
C ILE A 194 13.12 -16.56 26.68
N ASN A 195 12.82 -15.30 26.32
CA ASN A 195 11.87 -14.99 25.25
C ASN A 195 12.47 -15.30 23.87
N ARG A 196 11.86 -16.25 23.15
CA ARG A 196 12.26 -16.64 21.78
C ARG A 196 11.32 -16.12 20.70
N PHE A 197 10.24 -15.46 21.09
CA PHE A 197 9.26 -14.90 20.16
C PHE A 197 9.52 -13.41 19.96
N PHE A 198 10.20 -13.07 18.86
CA PHE A 198 10.61 -11.70 18.52
C PHE A 198 9.60 -10.95 17.64
N SER A 199 8.53 -11.60 17.23
CA SER A 199 7.46 -10.93 16.48
C SER A 199 6.63 -10.05 17.41
N ILE A 200 6.56 -8.76 17.11
CA ILE A 200 5.84 -7.75 17.88
C ILE A 200 4.70 -7.17 17.04
N GLN A 201 3.54 -6.95 17.67
CA GLN A 201 2.39 -6.30 17.01
C GLN A 201 2.40 -4.78 17.18
N ASN A 202 3.08 -4.28 18.21
CA ASN A 202 3.06 -2.88 18.58
C ASN A 202 4.42 -2.44 19.15
N THR A 203 4.94 -1.31 18.67
CA THR A 203 6.19 -0.69 19.11
C THR A 203 6.18 -0.34 20.61
N PHE A 204 5.03 -0.01 21.20
CA PHE A 204 4.94 0.31 22.64
C PHE A 204 5.43 -0.82 23.53
N LYS A 205 5.27 -2.09 23.10
CA LYS A 205 5.80 -3.24 23.82
C LYS A 205 7.33 -3.18 23.94
N VAL A 206 8.01 -2.80 22.85
CA VAL A 206 9.48 -2.65 22.83
C VAL A 206 9.90 -1.48 23.70
N VAL A 207 9.21 -0.33 23.59
CA VAL A 207 9.50 0.85 24.42
C VAL A 207 9.40 0.50 25.90
N GLN A 208 8.33 -0.20 26.30
CA GLN A 208 8.15 -0.65 27.68
C GLN A 208 9.27 -1.61 28.11
N GLN A 209 9.65 -2.57 27.27
CA GLN A 209 10.76 -3.48 27.57
C GLN A 209 12.09 -2.74 27.74
N LEU A 210 12.41 -1.80 26.85
CA LEU A 210 13.62 -0.99 26.94
C LEU A 210 13.63 -0.10 28.18
N SER A 211 12.47 0.43 28.60
CA SER A 211 12.37 1.25 29.82
C SER A 211 12.68 0.49 31.11
N THR A 212 12.62 -0.85 31.10
CA THR A 212 13.01 -1.69 32.25
C THR A 212 14.52 -1.90 32.36
N VAL A 213 15.29 -1.57 31.33
CA VAL A 213 16.74 -1.75 31.31
C VAL A 213 17.40 -0.60 32.05
N ASN A 214 17.76 -0.82 33.31
CA ASN A 214 18.47 0.16 34.14
C ASN A 214 20.00 0.00 34.03
N ASN A 215 20.52 0.08 32.80
CA ASN A 215 21.96 0.03 32.53
C ASN A 215 22.36 1.24 31.65
N PRO A 216 23.16 2.18 32.20
CA PRO A 216 23.58 3.38 31.47
C PRO A 216 24.49 3.08 30.27
N ASP A 217 25.16 1.93 30.23
CA ASP A 217 26.05 1.52 29.15
C ASP A 217 25.33 0.73 28.04
N CYS A 218 24.00 0.64 28.09
CA CYS A 218 23.22 -0.08 27.09
C CYS A 218 23.34 0.58 25.70
N LYS A 219 23.83 -0.19 24.72
CA LYS A 219 23.90 0.23 23.31
C LYS A 219 22.82 -0.49 22.51
N ILE A 220 22.05 0.28 21.74
CA ILE A 220 21.02 -0.27 20.85
C ILE A 220 21.59 -0.35 19.43
N PHE A 221 21.58 -1.55 18.86
CA PHE A 221 21.89 -1.76 17.45
C PHE A 221 20.58 -1.91 16.66
N CYS A 222 20.43 -1.08 15.62
CA CYS A 222 19.29 -1.12 14.71
C CYS A 222 19.77 -1.43 13.30
N ALA A 223 19.18 -2.43 12.67
CA ALA A 223 19.42 -2.79 11.28
C ALA A 223 18.09 -2.85 10.51
N ASP A 224 18.16 -2.59 9.21
CA ASP A 224 17.02 -2.68 8.29
C ASP A 224 17.46 -3.42 7.01
N PHE A 225 16.54 -4.17 6.43
CA PHE A 225 16.77 -4.89 5.19
C PHE A 225 16.41 -4.01 4.00
N SER A 226 17.33 -3.87 3.06
CA SER A 226 17.01 -3.25 1.77
C SER A 226 16.27 -4.26 0.88
N SER A 227 15.15 -3.84 0.29
CA SER A 227 14.45 -4.59 -0.75
C SER A 227 14.03 -6.03 -0.34
N LEU A 228 13.55 -6.18 0.89
CA LEU A 228 13.20 -7.48 1.49
C LEU A 228 12.31 -8.37 0.60
N PHE A 229 11.27 -7.80 -0.03
CA PHE A 229 10.28 -8.57 -0.78
C PHE A 229 10.71 -8.92 -2.21
N THR A 230 11.65 -8.17 -2.80
CA THR A 230 12.10 -8.40 -4.18
C THR A 230 13.38 -9.23 -4.24
N ASN A 231 14.15 -9.27 -3.14
CA ASN A 231 15.41 -10.00 -3.05
C ASN A 231 15.28 -11.30 -2.23
N LEU A 232 14.05 -11.75 -1.97
CA LEU A 232 13.82 -12.94 -1.17
C LEU A 232 14.07 -14.21 -2.02
N PRO A 233 15.08 -15.05 -1.71
CA PRO A 233 15.37 -16.27 -2.47
C PRO A 233 14.23 -17.28 -2.32
N HIS A 234 13.50 -17.53 -3.41
CA HIS A 234 12.30 -18.37 -3.39
C HIS A 234 12.58 -19.84 -3.06
N ASP A 235 13.76 -20.33 -3.43
CA ASP A 235 14.27 -21.67 -3.09
C ASP A 235 14.42 -21.84 -1.57
N VAL A 236 15.08 -20.89 -0.90
CA VAL A 236 15.24 -20.90 0.56
C VAL A 236 13.88 -20.80 1.26
N VAL A 237 12.98 -19.94 0.77
CA VAL A 237 11.64 -19.80 1.36
C VAL A 237 10.86 -21.12 1.29
N LYS A 238 10.93 -21.82 0.13
CA LYS A 238 10.27 -23.12 -0.02
C LYS A 238 10.89 -24.16 0.90
N GLU A 239 12.21 -24.25 0.96
CA GLU A 239 12.92 -25.20 1.85
C GLU A 239 12.57 -24.98 3.33
N LYS A 240 12.30 -23.75 3.78
CA LYS A 240 11.95 -23.47 5.18
C LYS A 240 10.45 -23.55 5.49
N LEU A 241 9.59 -23.63 4.47
CA LEU A 241 8.14 -23.79 4.63
C LEU A 241 7.69 -25.26 4.63
N PHE A 242 8.44 -26.13 3.97
CA PHE A 242 8.22 -27.59 3.89
C PHE A 242 9.18 -28.34 4.81
#